data_AF-A0A2W2DJU3-F1
#
_entry.id   AF-A0A2W2DJU3-F1
#
_cell.length_a   1.000
_cell.length_b   1.000
_cell.length_c   1.000
_cell.angle_alpha   90.00
_cell.angle_beta   90.00
_cell.angle_gamma   90.00
#
_symmetry.space_group_name_H-M   'P 1'
#
loop_
_entity.id
_entity.type
_entity.pdbx_description
1 polymer ?
#
loop_
_entity_poly.entity_id
_entity_poly.type
_entity_poly.pdbx_seq_one_letter_code
_entity_poly.pdbx_strand_id
1 'polypeptide(L)'
;MPRGGSRHDGRIAAEFVGGGAYVRSTPEVVSMTTTDERAAVLALTRATRDRPWFHTARVILDAGSALALLRGGGTSRDAADRAHAAALAARVRPADLVWGRELIAAMFAAGVRLVTVLDDAYPGNLAWAYDRRPFLWFRGELRRDDHRAVAVVGERDVAG
;
A
#
# COMPACT_ATOMS: atom_id res chain seq x y z
N MET A 1 -57.59 -30.36 -17.97
CA MET A 1 -57.88 -28.91 -18.14
C MET A 1 -57.12 -28.12 -17.07
N PRO A 2 -56.01 -27.43 -17.42
CA PRO A 2 -55.15 -26.70 -16.49
C PRO A 2 -55.31 -25.17 -16.60
N ARG A 3 -54.97 -24.44 -15.51
CA ARG A 3 -54.47 -23.04 -15.49
C ARG A 3 -53.60 -22.94 -14.22
N GLY A 4 -52.37 -22.42 -14.17
CA GLY A 4 -51.55 -21.71 -15.13
C GLY A 4 -50.69 -20.67 -14.36
N GLY A 5 -49.36 -20.69 -14.56
CA GLY A 5 -48.42 -19.58 -14.28
C GLY A 5 -47.79 -19.57 -12.88
N SER A 6 -46.53 -19.98 -12.68
CA SER A 6 -45.25 -19.38 -13.12
C SER A 6 -44.91 -18.07 -12.40
N ARG A 7 -43.87 -18.12 -11.54
CA ARG A 7 -42.73 -17.19 -11.59
C ARG A 7 -41.49 -17.83 -10.95
N HIS A 8 -40.45 -17.88 -11.79
CA HIS A 8 -39.02 -17.90 -11.52
C HIS A 8 -38.63 -17.03 -10.30
N ASP A 9 -37.57 -17.28 -9.54
CA ASP A 9 -36.17 -17.35 -9.98
C ASP A 9 -35.35 -17.75 -8.75
N GLY A 10 -34.49 -18.76 -8.79
CA GLY A 10 -33.06 -18.49 -9.02
C GLY A 10 -32.24 -19.12 -7.90
N ARG A 11 -32.15 -20.45 -7.91
CA ARG A 11 -31.23 -21.21 -7.05
C ARG A 11 -29.80 -20.92 -7.52
N ILE A 12 -28.97 -20.38 -6.64
CA ILE A 12 -27.52 -20.29 -6.85
C ILE A 12 -26.96 -21.70 -6.62
N ALA A 13 -26.82 -22.49 -7.67
CA ALA A 13 -26.06 -23.72 -7.66
C ALA A 13 -24.59 -23.37 -7.94
N ALA A 14 -23.74 -23.47 -6.93
CA ALA A 14 -22.29 -23.45 -7.11
C ALA A 14 -21.83 -24.87 -7.48
N GLU A 15 -21.72 -25.15 -8.78
CA GLU A 15 -20.96 -26.29 -9.27
C GLU A 15 -19.48 -25.93 -9.30
N PHE A 16 -18.70 -26.58 -8.44
CA PHE A 16 -17.24 -26.60 -8.51
C PHE A 16 -16.82 -27.68 -9.49
N VAL A 17 -16.30 -27.29 -10.65
CA VAL A 17 -15.50 -28.15 -11.53
C VAL A 17 -14.17 -27.46 -11.80
N GLY A 18 -13.08 -28.18 -11.54
CA GLY A 18 -11.72 -27.68 -11.51
C GLY A 18 -11.19 -27.17 -12.85
N GLY A 19 -10.24 -26.22 -12.74
CA GLY A 19 -9.44 -25.72 -13.86
C GLY A 19 -9.09 -24.24 -13.71
N GLY A 20 -7.91 -23.95 -13.14
CA GLY A 20 -7.21 -22.66 -13.25
C GLY A 20 -8.05 -21.39 -13.00
N ALA A 21 -8.35 -21.09 -11.74
CA ALA A 21 -9.00 -19.84 -11.38
C ALA A 21 -8.06 -18.65 -11.59
N TYR A 22 -8.14 -17.99 -12.75
CA TYR A 22 -7.79 -16.58 -12.83
C TYR A 22 -8.88 -15.84 -12.05
N VAL A 23 -8.66 -15.60 -10.76
CA VAL A 23 -9.53 -14.73 -9.97
C VAL A 23 -9.48 -13.36 -10.62
N ARG A 24 -10.46 -13.07 -11.46
CA ARG A 24 -10.64 -11.77 -12.09
C ARG A 24 -11.20 -10.84 -11.02
N SER A 25 -10.34 -10.41 -10.10
CA SER A 25 -10.69 -9.37 -9.14
C SER A 25 -11.17 -8.15 -9.94
N THR A 26 -12.36 -7.66 -9.62
CA THR A 26 -12.90 -6.47 -10.27
C THR A 26 -11.98 -5.28 -10.00
N PRO A 27 -11.80 -4.36 -10.97
CA PRO A 27 -10.87 -3.24 -10.82
C PRO A 27 -11.18 -2.35 -9.60
N GLU A 28 -12.45 -2.30 -9.18
CA GLU A 28 -12.91 -1.62 -7.96
C GLU A 28 -12.41 -2.31 -6.68
N VAL A 29 -12.47 -3.65 -6.60
CA VAL A 29 -11.94 -4.39 -5.43
C VAL A 29 -10.41 -4.32 -5.39
N VAL A 30 -9.73 -4.35 -6.53
CA VAL A 30 -8.27 -4.18 -6.61
C VAL A 30 -7.86 -2.76 -6.21
N SER A 31 -8.59 -1.73 -6.64
CA SER A 31 -8.27 -0.34 -6.27
C SER A 31 -8.57 -0.04 -4.80
N MET A 32 -9.64 -0.61 -4.24
CA MET A 32 -9.96 -0.54 -2.82
C MET A 32 -8.90 -1.24 -1.96
N THR A 33 -8.50 -2.47 -2.32
CA THR A 33 -7.43 -3.19 -1.61
C THR A 33 -6.08 -2.48 -1.75
N THR A 34 -5.79 -1.86 -2.90
CA THR A 34 -4.59 -1.02 -3.07
C THR A 34 -4.64 0.23 -2.19
N THR A 35 -5.80 0.88 -2.07
CA THR A 35 -5.99 2.03 -1.19
C THR A 35 -5.83 1.63 0.28
N ASP A 36 -6.31 0.45 0.66
CA ASP A 36 -6.17 -0.08 2.01
C ASP A 36 -4.73 -0.45 2.36
N GLU A 37 -3.99 -1.04 1.42
CA GLU A 37 -2.55 -1.28 1.58
C GLU A 37 -1.81 0.04 1.80
N ARG A 38 -2.08 1.05 0.98
CA ARG A 38 -1.45 2.36 1.11
C ARG A 38 -1.83 3.05 2.43
N ALA A 39 -3.10 2.96 2.85
CA ALA A 39 -3.55 3.48 4.14
C ALA A 39 -2.85 2.76 5.30
N ALA A 40 -2.64 1.44 5.20
CA ALA A 40 -1.88 0.66 6.18
C ALA A 40 -0.41 1.09 6.24
N VAL A 41 0.23 1.37 5.09
CA VAL A 41 1.60 1.94 5.06
C VAL A 41 1.65 3.28 5.79
N LEU A 42 0.67 4.18 5.56
CA LEU A 42 0.59 5.46 6.26
C LEU A 42 0.40 5.27 7.78
N ALA A 43 -0.49 4.37 8.19
CA ALA A 43 -0.76 4.06 9.59
C ALA A 43 0.48 3.49 10.30
N LEU A 44 1.16 2.52 9.69
CA LEU A 44 2.41 1.95 10.21
C LEU A 44 3.52 3.00 10.32
N THR A 45 3.64 3.87 9.32
CA THR A 45 4.64 4.94 9.36
C THR A 45 4.32 5.95 10.47
N ARG A 46 3.05 6.32 10.65
CA ARG A 46 2.60 7.19 11.75
C ARG A 46 2.83 6.57 13.13
N ALA A 47 2.70 5.24 13.24
CA ALA A 47 2.96 4.51 14.48
C ALA A 47 4.47 4.33 14.80
N THR A 48 5.34 4.67 13.86
CA THR A 48 6.79 4.63 14.06
C THR A 48 7.23 5.76 14.97
N ARG A 49 7.88 5.42 16.09
CA ARG A 49 8.34 6.40 17.10
C ARG A 49 9.82 6.25 17.44
N ASP A 50 10.20 5.01 17.75
CA ASP A 50 11.43 4.72 18.48
C ASP A 50 12.58 4.27 17.56
N ARG A 51 12.33 4.21 16.25
CA ARG A 51 13.30 3.78 15.24
C ARG A 51 13.26 4.68 14.02
N PRO A 52 14.39 4.80 13.30
CA PRO A 52 14.39 5.37 11.97
C PRO A 52 13.35 4.69 11.07
N TRP A 53 12.65 5.48 10.26
CA TRP A 53 11.53 5.01 9.42
C TRP A 53 11.94 3.94 8.39
N PHE A 54 13.22 3.79 8.07
CA PHE A 54 13.68 2.78 7.10
C PHE A 54 13.51 1.35 7.65
N HIS A 55 13.50 1.16 8.97
CA HIS A 55 13.12 -0.12 9.57
C HIS A 55 11.65 -0.44 9.29
N THR A 56 10.78 0.56 9.36
CA THR A 56 9.36 0.39 9.02
C THR A 56 9.19 0.06 7.53
N ALA A 57 9.93 0.72 6.65
CA ALA A 57 9.93 0.39 5.22
C ALA A 57 10.40 -1.06 4.97
N ARG A 58 11.47 -1.50 5.65
CA ARG A 58 11.99 -2.87 5.56
C ARG A 58 10.94 -3.91 5.95
N VAL A 59 10.33 -3.77 7.14
CA VAL A 59 9.37 -4.79 7.61
C VAL A 59 8.12 -4.86 6.74
N ILE A 60 7.67 -3.73 6.17
CA ILE A 60 6.57 -3.69 5.20
C ILE A 60 6.92 -4.49 3.94
N LEU A 61 8.14 -4.31 3.41
CA LEU A 61 8.62 -5.04 2.23
C LEU A 61 8.81 -6.54 2.49
N ASP A 62 9.41 -6.90 3.62
CA ASP A 62 9.60 -8.29 4.03
C ASP A 62 8.26 -9.03 4.20
N ALA A 63 7.20 -8.31 4.60
CA ALA A 63 5.86 -8.84 4.67
C ALA A 63 5.17 -8.91 3.29
N GLY A 64 5.57 -8.08 2.33
CA GLY A 64 4.93 -7.93 1.02
C GLY A 64 3.53 -7.32 1.05
N SER A 65 3.00 -7.02 2.24
CA SER A 65 1.68 -6.43 2.46
C SER A 65 1.67 -5.76 3.85
N ALA A 66 1.30 -4.49 3.87
CA ALA A 66 1.14 -3.74 5.11
C ALA A 66 -0.09 -4.23 5.89
N LEU A 67 -1.16 -4.64 5.21
CA LEU A 67 -2.33 -5.25 5.85
C LEU A 67 -2.00 -6.62 6.47
N ALA A 68 -1.20 -7.44 5.80
CA ALA A 68 -0.73 -8.70 6.36
C ALA A 68 0.11 -8.46 7.62
N LEU A 69 1.02 -7.48 7.59
CA LEU A 69 1.81 -7.06 8.75
C LEU A 69 0.94 -6.69 9.94
N LEU A 70 -0.12 -5.91 9.74
CA LEU A 70 -1.06 -5.55 10.79
C LEU A 70 -1.81 -6.75 11.39
N ARG A 71 -2.00 -7.83 10.61
CA ARG A 71 -2.60 -9.09 11.08
C ARG A 71 -1.59 -10.02 11.76
N GLY A 72 -0.35 -9.58 11.95
CA GLY A 72 0.75 -10.39 12.49
C GLY A 72 1.44 -11.27 11.45
N GLY A 73 1.13 -11.08 10.15
CA GLY A 73 1.83 -11.75 9.05
C GLY A 73 3.13 -11.03 8.70
N GLY A 74 4.26 -11.71 8.79
CA GLY A 74 5.56 -11.16 8.41
C GLY A 74 6.64 -12.23 8.43
N THR A 75 7.54 -12.19 7.45
CA THR A 75 8.53 -13.26 7.23
C THR A 75 9.96 -12.88 7.61
N SER A 76 10.16 -11.72 8.25
CA SER A 76 11.50 -11.22 8.54
C SER A 76 12.29 -12.21 9.41
N ARG A 77 13.49 -12.57 8.93
CA ARG A 77 14.39 -13.50 9.59
C ARG A 77 15.11 -12.87 10.78
N ASP A 78 15.19 -11.54 10.82
CA ASP A 78 15.81 -10.80 11.91
C ASP A 78 14.84 -10.65 13.11
N ALA A 79 15.36 -10.91 14.33
CA ALA A 79 14.54 -10.87 15.54
C ALA A 79 14.13 -9.45 15.95
N ALA A 80 15.00 -8.46 15.72
CA ALA A 80 14.72 -7.06 16.02
C ALA A 80 13.66 -6.50 15.06
N ASP A 81 13.68 -6.90 13.79
CA ASP A 81 12.68 -6.53 12.80
C ASP A 81 11.31 -7.18 13.09
N ARG A 82 11.28 -8.45 13.51
CA ARG A 82 10.02 -9.09 13.99
C ARG A 82 9.44 -8.37 15.21
N ALA A 83 10.28 -8.03 16.19
CA ALA A 83 9.84 -7.30 17.38
C ALA A 83 9.31 -5.90 17.01
N HIS A 84 9.98 -5.22 16.07
CA HIS A 84 9.53 -3.93 15.55
C HIS A 84 8.19 -4.04 14.83
N ALA A 85 8.01 -5.02 13.95
CA ALA A 85 6.75 -5.26 13.24
C ALA A 85 5.59 -5.54 14.21
N ALA A 86 5.81 -6.40 15.21
CA ALA A 86 4.81 -6.69 16.24
C ALA A 86 4.44 -5.44 17.06
N ALA A 87 5.44 -4.63 17.43
CA ALA A 87 5.21 -3.37 18.15
C ALA A 87 4.40 -2.37 17.32
N LEU A 88 4.67 -2.26 16.02
CA LEU A 88 3.87 -1.42 15.11
C LEU A 88 2.43 -1.93 14.99
N ALA A 89 2.23 -3.22 14.75
CA ALA A 89 0.91 -3.82 14.62
C ALA A 89 0.06 -3.64 15.90
N ALA A 90 0.68 -3.74 17.07
CA ALA A 90 -0.01 -3.51 18.35
C ALA A 90 -0.41 -2.04 18.58
N ARG A 91 0.26 -1.08 17.93
CA ARG A 91 0.00 0.35 18.08
C ARG A 91 -1.06 0.87 17.11
N VAL A 92 -1.12 0.30 15.91
CA VAL A 92 -2.06 0.75 14.87
C VAL A 92 -3.49 0.36 15.26
N ARG A 93 -4.40 1.32 15.18
CA ARG A 93 -5.82 1.16 15.45
C ARG A 93 -6.63 1.20 14.16
N PRO A 94 -7.85 0.63 14.13
CA PRO A 94 -8.72 0.74 12.96
C PRO A 94 -8.96 2.19 12.50
N ALA A 95 -9.00 3.14 13.44
CA ALA A 95 -9.15 4.56 13.13
C ALA A 95 -7.96 5.14 12.34
N ASP A 96 -6.75 4.59 12.49
CA ASP A 96 -5.57 5.04 11.73
C ASP A 96 -5.69 4.64 10.24
N LEU A 97 -6.37 3.52 9.94
CA LEU A 97 -6.65 3.12 8.56
C LEU A 97 -7.68 4.04 7.92
N VAL A 98 -8.73 4.41 8.66
CA VAL A 98 -9.73 5.39 8.20
C VAL A 98 -9.05 6.72 7.91
N TRP A 99 -8.24 7.22 8.84
CA TRP A 99 -7.42 8.42 8.65
C TRP A 99 -6.54 8.34 7.40
N GLY A 100 -5.88 7.20 7.17
CA GLY A 100 -5.04 6.98 6.00
C GLY A 100 -5.80 7.09 4.69
N ARG A 101 -7.00 6.48 4.61
CA ARG A 101 -7.88 6.56 3.43
C ARG A 101 -8.34 8.00 3.16
N GLU A 102 -8.77 8.69 4.21
CA GLU A 102 -9.23 10.09 4.11
C GLU A 102 -8.09 11.01 3.66
N LEU A 103 -6.88 10.83 4.20
CA LEU A 103 -5.71 11.58 3.78
C LEU A 103 -5.37 11.34 2.31
N ILE A 104 -5.42 10.08 1.84
CA ILE A 104 -5.21 9.75 0.43
C ILE A 104 -6.24 10.46 -0.45
N ALA A 105 -7.53 10.39 -0.10
CA ALA A 105 -8.59 11.04 -0.86
C ALA A 105 -8.40 12.57 -0.90
N ALA A 106 -8.10 13.19 0.23
CA ALA A 106 -7.89 14.64 0.33
C ALA A 106 -6.68 15.10 -0.51
N MET A 107 -5.56 14.39 -0.42
CA MET A 107 -4.35 14.70 -1.19
C MET A 107 -4.58 14.48 -2.69
N PHE A 108 -5.31 13.44 -3.07
CA PHE A 108 -5.68 13.17 -4.47
C PHE A 108 -6.52 14.31 -5.05
N ALA A 109 -7.51 14.79 -4.31
CA ALA A 109 -8.34 15.95 -4.67
C ALA A 109 -7.50 17.23 -4.84
N ALA A 110 -6.41 17.38 -4.07
CA ALA A 110 -5.45 18.48 -4.18
C ALA A 110 -4.39 18.28 -5.30
N GLY A 111 -4.58 17.29 -6.18
CA GLY A 111 -3.67 17.00 -7.29
C GLY A 111 -2.35 16.35 -6.86
N VAL A 112 -2.27 15.81 -5.63
CA VAL A 112 -1.10 15.09 -5.11
C VAL A 112 -1.37 13.60 -5.19
N ARG A 113 -0.34 12.81 -5.46
CA ARG A 113 -0.40 11.35 -5.58
C ARG A 113 0.46 10.71 -4.50
N LEU A 114 0.09 9.49 -4.11
CA LEU A 114 0.83 8.66 -3.17
C LEU A 114 1.45 7.49 -3.92
N VAL A 115 2.71 7.20 -3.63
CA VAL A 115 3.36 5.93 -3.96
C VAL A 115 4.04 5.38 -2.71
N THR A 116 3.98 4.07 -2.53
CA THR A 116 4.54 3.36 -1.38
C THR A 116 5.60 2.36 -1.82
N VAL A 117 6.41 1.88 -0.89
CA VAL A 117 7.45 0.88 -1.20
C VAL A 117 6.90 -0.44 -1.76
N LEU A 118 5.59 -0.68 -1.66
CA LEU A 118 4.89 -1.84 -2.22
C LEU A 118 4.42 -1.61 -3.67
N ASP A 119 4.48 -0.38 -4.17
CA ASP A 119 4.02 -0.04 -5.51
C ASP A 119 5.16 -0.14 -6.53
N ASP A 120 4.91 -0.73 -7.70
CA ASP A 120 5.88 -0.82 -8.80
C ASP A 120 6.35 0.56 -9.31
N ALA A 121 5.53 1.59 -9.11
CA ALA A 121 5.83 2.97 -9.49
C ALA A 121 6.79 3.68 -8.50
N TYR A 122 7.19 3.02 -7.41
CA TYR A 122 8.13 3.61 -6.45
C TYR A 122 9.50 3.80 -7.12
N PRO A 123 10.10 5.02 -7.07
CA PRO A 123 11.35 5.29 -7.78
C PRO A 123 12.46 4.31 -7.39
N GLY A 124 12.98 3.59 -8.40
CA GLY A 124 13.97 2.53 -8.17
C GLY A 124 15.24 3.04 -7.47
N ASN A 125 15.72 4.23 -7.84
CA ASN A 125 16.86 4.88 -7.18
C ASN A 125 16.66 5.08 -5.67
N LEU A 126 15.43 5.40 -5.23
CA LEU A 126 15.08 5.51 -3.81
C LEU A 126 14.82 4.15 -3.15
N ALA A 127 14.39 3.14 -3.93
CA ALA A 127 14.20 1.79 -3.41
C ALA A 127 15.51 1.14 -2.93
N TRP A 128 16.63 1.50 -3.56
CA TRP A 128 17.98 1.00 -3.21
C TRP A 128 18.67 1.82 -2.11
N ALA A 129 18.13 2.98 -1.73
CA ALA A 129 18.68 3.77 -0.64
C ALA A 129 18.61 2.99 0.67
N TYR A 130 19.67 3.03 1.48
CA TYR A 130 19.68 2.42 2.82
C TYR A 130 18.56 2.99 3.68
N ASP A 131 18.40 4.31 3.61
CA ASP A 131 17.28 5.05 4.15
C ASP A 131 16.19 5.17 3.05
N ARG A 132 15.51 4.07 2.73
CA ARG A 132 14.32 4.14 1.84
C ARG A 132 13.03 4.54 2.57
N ARG A 133 12.36 5.59 2.12
CA ARG A 133 11.12 6.08 2.76
C ARG A 133 9.97 5.09 2.54
N PRO A 134 9.09 4.82 3.52
CA PRO A 134 7.95 3.90 3.32
C PRO A 134 6.98 4.36 2.21
N PHE A 135 6.90 5.67 1.98
CA PHE A 135 6.05 6.28 0.96
C PHE A 135 6.59 7.64 0.52
N LEU A 136 6.08 8.12 -0.60
CA LEU A 136 6.32 9.46 -1.15
C LEU A 136 4.99 10.08 -1.59
N TRP A 137 4.80 11.35 -1.22
CA TRP A 137 3.80 12.21 -1.85
C TRP A 137 4.46 12.97 -2.98
N PHE A 138 3.83 13.04 -4.14
CA PHE A 138 4.35 13.78 -5.28
C PHE A 138 3.22 14.47 -6.05
N ARG A 139 3.56 15.54 -6.77
CA ARG A 139 2.69 16.22 -7.72
C ARG A 139 3.32 16.12 -9.10
N GLY A 140 2.51 15.86 -10.12
CA GLY A 140 2.99 15.56 -11.47
C GLY A 140 3.04 14.06 -11.73
N GLU A 141 4.01 13.63 -12.53
CA GLU A 141 4.15 12.24 -13.00
C GLU A 141 5.55 11.72 -12.67
N LEU A 142 5.62 10.46 -12.23
CA LEU A 142 6.87 9.72 -12.10
C LEU A 142 7.00 8.82 -13.33
N ARG A 143 8.04 9.03 -14.12
CA ARG A 143 8.29 8.27 -15.35
C ARG A 143 9.30 7.18 -15.07
N ARG A 144 9.17 6.04 -15.76
CA ARG A 144 10.08 4.92 -15.59
C ARG A 144 11.54 5.32 -15.82
N ASP A 145 11.81 6.22 -16.75
CA ASP A 145 13.16 6.69 -17.10
C ASP A 145 13.78 7.62 -16.05
N ASP A 146 13.02 8.08 -15.06
CA ASP A 146 13.50 8.93 -13.96
C ASP A 146 14.51 8.21 -13.04
N HIS A 147 14.67 6.88 -13.19
CA HIS A 147 15.78 6.15 -12.56
C HIS A 147 17.17 6.67 -12.97
N ARG A 148 17.27 7.43 -14.09
CA ARG A 148 18.49 8.08 -14.58
C ARG A 148 18.57 9.57 -14.24
N ALA A 149 17.63 10.08 -13.44
CA ALA A 149 17.61 11.49 -13.08
C ALA A 149 18.88 11.88 -12.30
N VAL A 150 19.41 13.06 -12.61
CA VAL A 150 20.58 13.64 -11.95
C VAL A 150 20.12 14.79 -11.07
N ALA A 151 20.56 14.80 -9.81
CA ALA A 151 20.33 15.93 -8.92
C ALA A 151 21.29 17.08 -9.30
N VAL A 152 20.73 18.24 -9.64
CA VAL A 152 21.49 19.49 -9.79
C VAL A 152 21.22 20.32 -8.55
N VAL A 153 22.25 20.52 -7.74
CA VAL A 153 22.20 21.33 -6.50
C VAL A 153 23.28 22.40 -6.57
N GLY A 154 22.96 23.60 -6.12
CA GLY A 154 23.88 24.74 -6.08
C GLY A 154 23.82 25.46 -4.74
N GLU A 155 24.87 26.22 -4.43
CA GLU A 155 24.89 27.08 -3.26
C GLU A 155 23.87 28.22 -3.43
N ARG A 156 23.21 28.61 -2.33
CA ARG A 156 22.30 29.76 -2.33
C ARG A 156 23.10 31.04 -2.17
N ASP A 157 24.00 31.30 -3.10
CA ASP A 157 24.60 32.62 -3.28
C ASP A 157 24.42 32.98 -4.75
N VAL A 158 23.30 33.65 -5.02
CA VAL A 158 23.11 34.33 -6.29
C VAL A 158 23.97 35.59 -6.15
N ALA A 159 25.11 35.62 -6.83
CA ALA A 159 25.90 36.85 -6.95
C ALA A 159 24.95 38.00 -7.36
N GLY A 160 24.87 39.01 -6.48
CA GLY A 160 24.03 40.19 -6.68
C GLY A 160 24.47 41.05 -7.84
#